data_AF-A0AA38NKC4-F1
#
_entry.id   AF-A0AA38NKC4-F1
#
_cell.length_a   1.000
_cell.length_b   1.000
_cell.length_c   1.000
_cell.angle_alpha   90.00
_cell.angle_beta   90.00
_cell.angle_gamma   90.00
#
_symmetry.space_group_name_H-M   'P 1'
#
loop_
_entity.id
_entity.type
_entity.pdbx_description
1 polymer ?
#
loop_
_entity_poly.entity_id
_entity_poly.type
_entity_poly.pdbx_seq_one_letter_code
_entity_poly.pdbx_strand_id
1 'polypeptide(L)'
;MQPVNPTETKPSMKSYNTCFGGFPILHQDGLKWANSIRQRNGDRLLTAAPSHDLHINHTLSEEVVALGGVKCLPYGRRKPKEPYPMFLVIVRAENGEFWAIGGDMQEGSDMTEGPAEEIGKELLRKEGIPYMDFVTAFANSKEFYS
;
A
#
# COMPACT_ATOMS: atom_id res chain seq x y z
N MET A 1 33.58 3.02 41.12
CA MET A 1 32.88 2.99 39.83
C MET A 1 31.49 2.44 40.10
N GLN A 2 30.43 3.24 39.91
CA GLN A 2 29.06 2.72 39.99
C GLN A 2 28.67 2.09 38.65
N PRO A 3 27.95 0.95 38.63
CA PRO A 3 27.48 0.35 37.40
C PRO A 3 26.40 1.24 36.78
N VAL A 4 26.58 1.57 35.50
CA VAL A 4 25.56 2.24 34.70
C VAL A 4 24.51 1.19 34.37
N ASN A 5 23.32 1.30 34.97
CA ASN A 5 22.19 0.48 34.56
C ASN A 5 21.84 0.84 33.11
N PRO A 6 21.77 -0.12 32.18
CA PRO A 6 21.26 0.16 30.86
C PRO A 6 19.81 0.61 31.03
N THR A 7 19.52 1.84 30.59
CA THR A 7 18.16 2.36 30.56
C THR A 7 17.33 1.37 29.74
N GLU A 8 16.47 0.60 30.41
CA GLU A 8 15.45 -0.19 29.74
C GLU A 8 14.56 0.78 28.95
N THR A 9 14.87 0.95 27.66
CA THR A 9 13.97 1.63 26.74
C THR A 9 12.71 0.82 26.69
N LYS A 10 11.64 1.33 27.32
CA LYS A 10 10.29 0.77 27.21
C LYS A 10 10.00 0.52 25.73
N PRO A 11 9.48 -0.67 25.36
CA PRO A 11 9.19 -0.96 23.96
C PRO A 11 8.21 0.09 23.43
N SER A 12 8.56 0.68 22.28
CA SER A 12 7.70 1.65 21.62
C SER A 12 6.42 0.95 21.17
N MET A 13 5.26 1.51 21.51
CA MET A 13 3.96 1.01 21.08
C MET A 13 3.37 1.96 20.03
N LYS A 14 2.91 1.40 18.91
CA LYS A 14 2.24 2.15 17.84
C LYS A 14 0.92 1.47 17.50
N SER A 15 -0.15 2.26 17.40
CA SER A 15 -1.47 1.78 16.98
C SER A 15 -1.75 2.10 15.51
N TYR A 16 -2.53 1.21 14.89
CA TYR A 16 -3.13 1.34 13.57
C TYR A 16 -4.60 0.99 13.67
N ASN A 17 -5.43 1.64 12.86
CA ASN A 17 -6.88 1.39 12.87
C ASN A 17 -7.40 0.67 11.61
N THR A 18 -6.52 0.41 10.64
CA THR A 18 -6.85 -0.35 9.44
C THR A 18 -5.69 -1.26 9.07
N CYS A 19 -6.05 -2.49 8.74
CA CYS A 19 -5.20 -3.50 8.12
C CYS A 19 -5.63 -3.65 6.65
N PHE A 20 -4.67 -3.74 5.73
CA PHE A 20 -4.88 -3.88 4.30
C PHE A 20 -4.19 -5.13 3.79
N GLY A 21 -4.85 -5.85 2.89
CA GLY A 21 -4.30 -6.98 2.17
C GLY A 21 -4.27 -6.67 0.69
N GLY A 22 -3.11 -6.86 0.06
CA GLY A 22 -2.94 -6.48 -1.32
C GLY A 22 -1.62 -6.91 -1.95
N PHE A 23 -1.44 -6.46 -3.18
CA PHE A 23 -0.31 -6.80 -4.02
C PHE A 23 0.53 -5.56 -4.33
N PRO A 24 1.81 -5.54 -3.90
CA PRO A 24 2.73 -4.49 -4.31
C PRO A 24 3.00 -4.60 -5.82
N ILE A 25 2.94 -3.45 -6.49
CA ILE A 25 3.38 -3.26 -7.87
C ILE A 25 4.46 -2.18 -7.89
N LEU A 26 5.43 -2.32 -8.79
CA LEU A 26 6.49 -1.32 -8.93
C LEU A 26 5.89 0.01 -9.40
N HIS A 27 6.51 1.12 -8.97
CA HIS A 27 6.08 2.46 -9.39
C HIS A 27 5.98 2.60 -10.91
N GLN A 28 6.97 2.08 -11.65
CA GLN A 28 6.99 2.16 -13.11
C GLN A 28 5.82 1.41 -13.75
N ASP A 29 5.41 0.27 -13.19
CA ASP A 29 4.30 -0.52 -13.73
C ASP A 29 2.96 0.14 -13.36
N GLY A 30 2.85 0.68 -12.14
CA GLY A 30 1.73 1.53 -11.75
C GLY A 30 1.58 2.78 -12.63
N LEU A 31 2.69 3.46 -12.97
CA LEU A 31 2.70 4.61 -13.88
C LEU A 31 2.26 4.23 -15.30
N LYS A 32 2.79 3.12 -15.85
CA LYS A 32 2.39 2.62 -17.17
C LYS A 32 0.89 2.31 -17.21
N TRP A 33 0.39 1.65 -16.17
CA TRP A 33 -1.02 1.31 -16.05
C TRP A 33 -1.90 2.55 -15.95
N ALA A 34 -1.56 3.49 -15.05
CA ALA A 34 -2.26 4.76 -14.92
C ALA A 34 -2.29 5.53 -16.25
N ASN A 35 -1.17 5.57 -16.98
CA ASN A 35 -1.11 6.23 -18.29
C ASN A 35 -1.92 5.50 -19.35
N SER A 36 -2.03 4.17 -19.31
CA SER A 36 -2.94 3.42 -20.18
C SER A 36 -4.40 3.81 -19.95
N ILE A 37 -4.85 3.85 -18.69
CA ILE A 37 -6.20 4.28 -18.31
C ILE A 37 -6.47 5.71 -18.80
N ARG A 38 -5.55 6.63 -18.49
CA ARG A 38 -5.67 8.05 -18.89
C ARG A 38 -5.70 8.22 -20.40
N GLN A 39 -4.91 7.44 -21.14
CA GLN A 39 -4.94 7.44 -22.59
C GLN A 39 -6.28 6.97 -23.15
N ARG A 40 -6.91 5.94 -22.54
CA ARG A 40 -8.27 5.49 -22.90
C ARG A 40 -9.31 6.61 -22.70
N ASN A 41 -9.12 7.46 -21.70
CA ASN A 41 -10.02 8.56 -21.36
C ASN A 41 -9.71 9.89 -22.08
N GLY A 42 -8.60 9.96 -22.84
CA GLY A 42 -8.15 11.20 -23.48
C GLY A 42 -7.50 12.21 -22.52
N ASP A 43 -7.12 11.77 -21.33
CA ASP A 43 -6.48 12.58 -20.30
C ASP A 43 -4.99 12.81 -20.57
N ARG A 44 -4.43 13.87 -19.99
CA ARG A 44 -2.99 14.13 -20.02
C ARG A 44 -2.21 13.03 -19.30
N LEU A 45 -1.15 12.53 -19.93
CA LEU A 45 -0.24 11.53 -19.35
C LEU A 45 0.57 12.08 -18.17
N LEU A 46 0.81 11.20 -17.20
CA LEU A 46 1.62 11.42 -16.01
C LEU A 46 3.09 11.05 -16.27
N THR A 47 3.96 11.49 -15.38
CA THR A 47 5.41 11.22 -15.40
C THR A 47 5.84 10.62 -14.07
N ALA A 48 7.07 10.10 -14.00
CA ALA A 48 7.66 9.58 -12.76
C ALA A 48 8.09 10.67 -11.75
N ALA A 49 7.60 11.91 -11.93
CA ALA A 49 7.86 12.99 -10.99
C ALA A 49 7.11 12.73 -9.66
N PRO A 50 7.72 12.97 -8.49
CA PRO A 50 7.06 12.78 -7.20
C PRO A 50 5.74 13.55 -7.05
N SER A 51 5.62 14.71 -7.71
CA SER A 51 4.40 15.52 -7.74
C SER A 51 3.21 14.83 -8.42
N HIS A 52 3.46 13.79 -9.21
CA HIS A 52 2.43 13.01 -9.88
C HIS A 52 2.02 11.75 -9.11
N ASP A 53 2.69 11.37 -8.02
CA ASP A 53 2.38 10.13 -7.30
C ASP A 53 0.93 10.06 -6.82
N LEU A 54 0.39 11.17 -6.33
CA LEU A 54 -1.01 11.24 -5.91
C LEU A 54 -1.97 11.10 -7.09
N HIS A 55 -1.60 11.62 -8.26
CA HIS A 55 -2.42 11.48 -9.47
C HIS A 55 -2.37 10.05 -10.02
N ILE A 56 -1.19 9.41 -9.99
CA ILE A 56 -1.04 8.00 -10.34
C ILE A 56 -1.91 7.17 -9.40
N ASN A 57 -1.77 7.38 -8.09
CA ASN A 57 -2.53 6.67 -7.08
C ASN A 57 -4.05 6.84 -7.25
N HIS A 58 -4.52 8.05 -7.54
CA HIS A 58 -5.93 8.33 -7.74
C HIS A 58 -6.48 7.60 -8.98
N THR A 59 -5.80 7.73 -10.12
CA THR A 59 -6.18 7.03 -11.36
C THR A 59 -6.20 5.51 -11.16
N LEU A 60 -5.19 4.94 -10.49
CA LEU A 60 -5.17 3.51 -10.20
C LEU A 60 -6.29 3.11 -9.22
N SER A 61 -6.59 3.93 -8.22
CA SER A 61 -7.62 3.60 -7.23
C SER A 61 -9.00 3.51 -7.86
N GLU A 62 -9.34 4.41 -8.77
CA GLU A 62 -10.60 4.36 -9.51
C GLU A 62 -10.72 3.07 -10.32
N GLU A 63 -9.67 2.71 -11.06
CA GLU A 63 -9.65 1.48 -11.86
C GLU A 63 -9.72 0.22 -10.98
N VAL A 64 -8.95 0.17 -9.89
CA VAL A 64 -8.96 -0.95 -8.93
C VAL A 64 -10.36 -1.15 -8.36
N VAL A 65 -11.05 -0.07 -7.97
CA VAL A 65 -12.43 -0.13 -7.48
C VAL A 65 -13.36 -0.66 -8.58
N ALA A 66 -13.23 -0.16 -9.81
CA ALA A 66 -14.05 -0.61 -10.95
C ALA A 66 -13.89 -2.11 -11.24
N LEU A 67 -12.68 -2.65 -11.02
CA LEU A 67 -12.37 -4.07 -11.21
C LEU A 67 -12.69 -4.94 -9.98
N GLY A 68 -13.32 -4.38 -8.95
CA GLY A 68 -13.78 -5.10 -7.76
C GLY A 68 -12.80 -5.15 -6.59
N GLY A 69 -11.70 -4.39 -6.65
CA GLY A 69 -10.80 -4.14 -5.53
C GLY A 69 -11.30 -3.03 -4.61
N VAL A 70 -10.46 -2.62 -3.65
CA VAL A 70 -10.80 -1.60 -2.63
C VAL A 70 -10.24 -0.23 -3.00
N LYS A 71 -8.92 -0.13 -3.23
CA LYS A 71 -8.22 1.08 -3.68
C LYS A 71 -6.76 0.75 -3.99
N CYS A 72 -6.03 1.71 -4.52
CA CYS A 72 -4.57 1.65 -4.61
C CYS A 72 -3.98 2.56 -3.52
N LEU A 73 -2.78 2.29 -3.01
CA LEU A 73 -2.06 3.20 -2.09
C LEU A 73 -0.59 3.31 -2.46
N PRO A 74 0.09 4.45 -2.21
CA PRO A 74 1.54 4.50 -2.25
C PRO A 74 2.14 3.57 -1.19
N TYR A 75 3.19 2.83 -1.53
CA TYR A 75 3.73 1.76 -0.68
C TYR A 75 5.26 1.70 -0.68
N GLY A 76 5.83 1.28 0.45
CA GLY A 76 7.28 1.13 0.66
C GLY A 76 8.00 2.36 1.20
N ARG A 77 9.25 2.17 1.64
CA ARG A 77 10.08 3.21 2.24
C ARG A 77 10.54 4.21 1.16
N ARG A 78 10.03 5.43 1.24
CA ARG A 78 10.37 6.53 0.33
C ARG A 78 11.50 7.40 0.88
N LYS A 79 12.43 7.82 0.01
CA LYS A 79 13.40 8.87 0.34
C LYS A 79 12.79 10.27 0.11
N PRO A 80 13.21 11.31 0.86
CA PRO A 80 12.71 12.66 0.64
C PRO A 80 12.87 13.08 -0.83
N LYS A 81 11.80 13.66 -1.41
CA LYS A 81 11.76 14.14 -2.81
C LYS A 81 11.90 13.08 -3.91
N GLU A 82 11.88 11.80 -3.56
CA GLU A 82 11.80 10.72 -4.55
C GLU A 82 10.34 10.25 -4.67
N PRO A 83 9.94 9.68 -5.83
CA PRO A 83 8.64 9.04 -5.95
C PRO A 83 8.56 7.83 -5.01
N TYR A 84 7.34 7.40 -4.66
CA TYR A 84 7.17 6.12 -3.96
C TYR A 84 7.78 4.97 -4.79
N PRO A 85 8.43 3.99 -4.16
CA PRO A 85 9.03 2.89 -4.90
C PRO A 85 7.97 1.95 -5.49
N MET A 86 6.81 1.86 -4.84
CA MET A 86 5.73 0.94 -5.18
C MET A 86 4.36 1.55 -4.92
N PHE A 87 3.35 0.90 -5.48
CA PHE A 87 1.96 1.07 -5.08
C PHE A 87 1.42 -0.28 -4.58
N LEU A 88 0.50 -0.25 -3.63
CA LEU A 88 -0.20 -1.44 -3.13
C LEU A 88 -1.61 -1.45 -3.72
N VAL A 89 -1.92 -2.47 -4.51
CA VAL A 89 -3.27 -2.74 -5.00
C VAL A 89 -4.03 -3.51 -3.93
N ILE A 90 -5.00 -2.88 -3.30
CA ILE A 90 -5.72 -3.40 -2.13
C ILE A 90 -6.97 -4.13 -2.59
N VAL A 91 -7.12 -5.35 -2.10
CA VAL A 91 -8.26 -6.22 -2.38
C VAL A 91 -9.02 -6.61 -1.12
N ARG A 92 -8.46 -6.33 0.06
CA ARG A 92 -9.12 -6.50 1.35
C ARG A 92 -8.70 -5.38 2.30
N ALA A 93 -9.65 -4.89 3.08
CA ALA A 93 -9.39 -3.92 4.14
C ALA A 93 -10.21 -4.33 5.38
N GLU A 94 -9.58 -4.27 6.55
CA GLU A 94 -10.24 -4.56 7.82
C GLU A 94 -9.98 -3.41 8.79
N ASN A 95 -11.07 -2.83 9.30
CA ASN A 95 -11.00 -1.85 10.37
C ASN A 95 -10.92 -2.58 11.70
N GLY A 96 -10.04 -2.14 12.57
CA GLY A 96 -9.78 -2.80 13.84
C GLY A 96 -8.82 -1.98 14.68
N GLU A 97 -8.29 -2.59 15.73
CA GLU A 97 -7.23 -1.99 16.53
C GLU A 97 -6.03 -2.93 16.46
N PHE A 98 -4.99 -2.48 15.77
CA PHE A 98 -3.78 -3.26 15.51
C PHE A 98 -2.59 -2.57 16.18
N TRP A 99 -1.74 -3.36 16.83
CA TRP A 99 -0.64 -2.84 17.63
C TRP A 99 0.69 -3.39 17.14
N ALA A 100 1.66 -2.49 16.97
CA ALA A 100 3.07 -2.85 16.87
C ALA A 100 3.76 -2.59 18.21
N ILE A 101 4.43 -3.60 18.77
CA ILE A 101 5.17 -3.53 20.03
C ILE A 101 6.65 -3.77 19.72
N GLY A 102 7.50 -2.78 19.99
CA GLY A 102 8.93 -2.89 19.66
C GLY A 102 9.24 -2.89 18.16
N GLY A 103 8.25 -2.58 17.31
CA GLY A 103 8.36 -2.57 15.85
C GLY A 103 7.69 -3.76 15.17
N ASP A 104 7.37 -4.81 15.93
CA ASP A 104 6.74 -6.03 15.41
C ASP A 104 5.23 -6.01 15.62
N MET A 105 4.50 -6.46 14.60
CA MET A 105 3.05 -6.65 14.68
C MET A 105 2.74 -7.88 15.53
N GLN A 106 1.62 -7.84 16.26
CA GLN A 106 1.15 -8.99 17.04
C GLN A 106 0.79 -10.18 16.13
N GLU A 107 1.06 -11.39 16.60
CA GLU A 107 0.69 -12.62 15.89
C GLU A 107 -0.81 -12.64 15.54
N GLY A 108 -1.14 -13.06 14.33
CA GLY A 108 -2.51 -13.08 13.83
C GLY A 108 -3.04 -11.72 13.33
N SER A 109 -2.22 -10.67 13.34
CA SER A 109 -2.59 -9.38 12.73
C SER A 109 -2.55 -9.42 11.20
N ASP A 110 -1.82 -10.38 10.62
CA ASP A 110 -1.65 -10.52 9.18
C ASP A 110 -2.93 -11.01 8.50
N MET A 111 -3.20 -10.47 7.33
CA MET A 111 -4.22 -11.03 6.46
C MET A 111 -3.70 -12.34 5.87
N THR A 112 -4.40 -13.43 6.18
CA THR A 112 -4.09 -14.74 5.59
C THR A 112 -4.54 -14.80 4.14
N GLU A 113 -3.85 -15.64 3.36
CA GLU A 113 -4.26 -16.05 2.02
C GLU A 113 -5.72 -16.52 2.01
N GLY A 114 -6.46 -16.17 0.95
CA GLY A 114 -7.89 -16.41 0.87
C GLY A 114 -8.51 -15.87 -0.42
N PRO A 115 -9.86 -15.85 -0.52
CA PRO A 115 -10.54 -15.46 -1.75
C PRO A 115 -10.14 -14.08 -2.30
N ALA A 116 -9.76 -13.16 -1.43
CA ALA A 116 -9.28 -11.83 -1.80
C ALA A 116 -7.97 -11.87 -2.61
N GLU A 117 -7.09 -12.82 -2.32
CA GLU A 117 -5.83 -13.00 -3.05
C GLU A 117 -6.09 -13.38 -4.51
N GLU A 118 -6.97 -14.37 -4.74
CA GLU A 118 -7.34 -14.80 -6.09
C GLU A 118 -8.05 -13.67 -6.87
N ILE A 119 -8.87 -12.86 -6.20
CA ILE A 119 -9.47 -11.66 -6.80
C ILE A 119 -8.37 -10.68 -7.27
N GLY A 120 -7.36 -10.42 -6.45
CA GLY A 120 -6.29 -9.49 -6.83
C GLY A 120 -5.38 -10.02 -7.93
N LYS A 121 -5.05 -11.31 -7.91
CA LYS A 121 -4.32 -11.95 -9.02
C LYS A 121 -5.08 -11.83 -10.33
N GLU A 122 -6.39 -12.07 -10.31
CA GLU A 122 -7.23 -11.97 -11.51
C GLU A 122 -7.37 -10.51 -12.00
N LEU A 123 -7.56 -9.56 -11.08
CA LEU A 123 -7.59 -8.13 -11.39
C LEU A 123 -6.30 -7.70 -12.12
N LEU A 124 -5.14 -8.04 -11.56
CA LEU A 124 -3.84 -7.65 -12.10
C LEU A 124 -3.52 -8.36 -13.42
N ARG A 125 -3.94 -9.63 -13.55
CA ARG A 125 -3.79 -10.40 -14.79
C ARG A 125 -4.59 -9.80 -15.95
N LYS A 126 -5.83 -9.34 -15.70
CA LYS A 126 -6.67 -8.69 -16.71
C LYS A 126 -6.01 -7.44 -17.31
N GLU A 127 -5.32 -6.68 -16.47
CA GLU A 127 -4.61 -5.46 -16.88
C GLU A 127 -3.14 -5.72 -17.30
N GLY A 128 -2.68 -6.97 -17.26
CA GLY A 128 -1.32 -7.35 -17.64
C GLY A 128 -0.23 -6.76 -16.73
N ILE A 129 -0.55 -6.56 -15.45
CA ILE A 129 0.33 -5.88 -14.48
C ILE A 129 1.14 -6.92 -13.69
N PRO A 130 2.49 -6.85 -13.71
CA PRO A 130 3.33 -7.65 -12.82
C PRO A 130 3.10 -7.27 -11.35
N TYR A 131 3.10 -8.26 -10.47
CA TYR A 131 2.90 -8.07 -9.03
C TYR A 131 3.82 -8.95 -8.20
N MET A 132 4.08 -8.49 -6.98
CA MET A 132 4.83 -9.22 -5.96
C MET A 132 3.90 -10.08 -5.10
N ASP A 133 4.48 -10.82 -4.15
CA ASP A 133 3.70 -11.63 -3.21
C ASP A 133 2.68 -10.78 -2.43
N PHE A 134 1.58 -11.43 -2.02
CA PHE A 134 0.54 -10.79 -1.21
C PHE A 134 1.12 -10.32 0.13
N VAL A 135 0.83 -9.08 0.51
CA VAL A 135 1.33 -8.49 1.75
C VAL A 135 0.20 -7.94 2.61
N THR A 136 0.47 -7.87 3.90
CA THR A 136 -0.31 -7.10 4.86
C THR A 136 0.33 -5.73 5.10
N ALA A 137 -0.47 -4.66 5.10
CA ALA A 137 -0.03 -3.31 5.44
C ALA A 137 -0.97 -2.68 6.47
N PHE A 138 -0.40 -1.93 7.42
CA PHE A 138 -1.15 -1.29 8.50
C PHE A 138 -1.03 0.22 8.40
N ALA A 139 -2.13 0.93 8.63
CA ALA A 139 -2.11 2.38 8.62
C ALA A 139 -3.27 2.99 9.42
N ASN A 140 -3.18 4.30 9.67
CA ASN A 140 -4.24 5.05 10.31
C ASN A 140 -5.11 5.73 9.25
N SER A 141 -6.43 5.54 9.32
CA SER A 141 -7.41 6.05 8.35
C SER A 141 -7.31 7.57 8.11
N LYS A 142 -6.81 8.35 9.08
CA LYS A 142 -6.55 9.79 8.94
C LYS A 142 -5.40 10.13 7.99
N GLU A 143 -4.49 9.21 7.71
CA GLU A 143 -3.33 9.40 6.82
C GLU A 143 -3.70 9.34 5.33
N PHE A 144 -4.97 9.05 5.00
CA PHE A 144 -5.42 8.85 3.60
C PHE A 144 -6.45 9.87 3.10
N TYR A 145 -6.87 10.82 3.95
CA TYR A 145 -7.88 11.85 3.61
C TYR A 145 -7.39 13.28 3.84
N SER A 146 -6.08 13.49 4.02
CA SER A 146 -5.47 14.82 4.22
C SER A 146 -4.76 15.32 2.97
#